data_AF-S8EKR2-F1
#
_entry.id   AF-S8EKR2-F1
#
_cell.length_a   1.000
_cell.length_b   1.000
_cell.length_c   1.000
_cell.angle_alpha   90.00
_cell.angle_beta   90.00
_cell.angle_gamma   90.00
#
_symmetry.space_group_name_H-M   'P 1'
#
loop_
_entity.id
_entity.type
_entity.pdbx_description
1 polymer ?
#
loop_
_entity_poly.entity_id
_entity_poly.type
_entity_poly.pdbx_seq_one_letter_code
_entity_poly.pdbx_strand_id
1 'polypeptide(L)' 'MSTPHTQIKLTRPSSGLTRKVAFNTRPAWEELAARVQTLYEIPSEHVAVSYIDNEGDEVTMNTETELQDFY' A
#
# COMPACT_ATOMS: atom_id res chain seq x y z
N MET A 1 1.58 5.42 -24.83
CA MET A 1 2.08 4.61 -23.70
C MET A 1 1.72 5.35 -22.43
N SER A 2 0.77 4.85 -21.64
CA SER A 2 0.34 5.53 -20.42
C SER A 2 1.38 5.28 -19.34
N THR A 3 2.13 6.31 -18.96
CA THR A 3 3.07 6.26 -17.84
C THR A 3 2.30 5.92 -16.55
N PRO A 4 2.76 4.97 -15.72
CA PRO A 4 2.12 4.72 -14.42
C PRO A 4 2.25 5.97 -13.54
N HIS A 5 1.13 6.45 -13.01
CA HIS A 5 1.08 7.69 -12.23
C HIS A 5 1.39 7.49 -10.75
N THR A 6 1.33 6.25 -10.24
CA THR A 6 1.60 5.96 -8.82
C THR A 6 2.44 4.69 -8.69
N GLN A 7 3.57 4.78 -7.99
CA GLN A 7 4.45 3.65 -7.70
C GLN A 7 4.63 3.52 -6.20
N ILE A 8 4.25 2.37 -5.66
CA ILE A 8 4.30 2.08 -4.22
C ILE A 8 5.33 0.98 -4.00
N LYS A 9 6.25 1.19 -3.06
CA LYS A 9 7.19 0.17 -2.60
C LYS A 9 6.67 -0.39 -1.30
N LEU A 10 6.30 -1.67 -1.30
CA LEU A 10 5.80 -2.39 -0.14
C LEU A 10 6.91 -3.31 0.37
N THR A 11 7.07 -3.40 1.69
CA THR A 11 7.94 -4.38 2.33
C THR A 11 7.15 -5.10 3.40
N ARG A 12 7.22 -6.43 3.43
CA ARG A 12 6.62 -7.23 4.51
C ARG A 12 7.65 -7.45 5.62
N PRO A 13 7.51 -6.84 6.81
CA PRO A 13 8.53 -6.87 7.86
C PRO A 13 8.89 -8.28 8.32
N SER A 14 7.90 -9.16 8.46
CA SER A 14 8.10 -10.53 8.95
C SER A 14 8.94 -11.42 8.03
N SER A 15 8.99 -11.10 6.73
CA SER A 15 9.70 -11.90 5.72
C SER A 15 10.87 -11.16 5.08
N GLY A 16 10.97 -9.84 5.27
CA GLY A 16 11.89 -8.97 4.55
C GLY A 16 11.59 -8.85 3.04
N LEU A 17 10.48 -9.41 2.56
CA LEU A 17 10.13 -9.39 1.15
C LEU A 17 9.70 -7.98 0.72
N THR A 18 10.46 -7.37 -0.18
CA THR A 18 10.09 -6.10 -0.81
C THR A 18 9.52 -6.34 -2.20
N ARG A 19 8.42 -5.64 -2.50
CA ARG A 19 7.75 -5.64 -3.81
C ARG A 19 7.44 -4.21 -4.22
N LYS A 20 7.73 -3.88 -5.47
CA LYS A 20 7.32 -2.62 -6.07
C LYS A 20 6.07 -2.85 -6.90
N VAL A 21 5.04 -2.05 -6.64
CA VAL A 21 3.77 -2.08 -7.37
C VAL A 21 3.58 -0.76 -8.07
N ALA A 22 3.06 -0.83 -9.29
CA ALA A 22 2.74 0.33 -10.09
C ALA A 22 1.25 0.30 -10.41
N PHE A 23 0.60 1.44 -10.23
CA PHE A 23 -0.79 1.67 -10.58
C PHE A 23 -0.85 2.73 -11.67
N ASN A 24 -1.80 2.56 -12.60
CA ASN A 24 -1.99 3.49 -13.70
C ASN A 24 -2.65 4.79 -13.22
N THR A 25 -3.48 4.70 -12.18
CA THR A 25 -4.18 5.78 -11.48
C THR A 25 -3.90 5.68 -9.99
N ARG A 26 -4.34 6.67 -9.20
CA ARG A 26 -4.37 6.56 -7.73
C ARG A 26 -5.35 5.43 -7.37
N PRO A 27 -4.89 4.30 -6.78
CA PRO A 27 -5.78 3.22 -6.42
C PRO A 27 -6.66 3.60 -5.23
N ALA A 28 -7.84 2.98 -5.16
CA ALA A 28 -8.61 2.91 -3.92
C ALA A 28 -7.96 1.91 -2.95
N TRP A 29 -8.34 1.98 -1.67
CA TRP A 29 -7.86 1.10 -0.62
C TRP A 29 -8.11 -0.37 -0.94
N GLU A 30 -9.31 -0.70 -1.44
CA GLU A 30 -9.63 -2.08 -1.81
C GLU A 30 -8.71 -2.62 -2.91
N GLU A 31 -8.34 -1.80 -3.89
CA GLU A 31 -7.42 -2.19 -4.97
C GLU A 31 -5.99 -2.39 -4.44
N LEU A 32 -5.54 -1.52 -3.55
CA LEU A 32 -4.25 -1.65 -2.87
C LEU A 32 -4.23 -2.89 -1.99
N ALA A 33 -5.26 -3.11 -1.19
CA ALA A 33 -5.39 -4.25 -0.28
C ALA A 33 -5.44 -5.58 -1.04
N ALA A 34 -6.22 -5.67 -2.13
CA ALA A 34 -6.25 -6.85 -2.99
C ALA A 34 -4.88 -7.15 -3.61
N ARG A 35 -4.12 -6.10 -3.94
CA ARG A 35 -2.76 -6.23 -4.47
C ARG A 35 -1.78 -6.73 -3.41
N VAL A 36 -1.85 -6.20 -2.20
CA VAL A 36 -1.06 -6.66 -1.04
C VAL A 36 -1.41 -8.12 -0.72
N GLN A 37 -2.70 -8.47 -0.69
CA GLN A 37 -3.19 -9.83 -0.49
C GLN A 37 -2.56 -10.79 -1.49
N THR A 38 -2.56 -10.45 -2.77
CA THR A 38 -1.99 -11.31 -3.82
C THR A 38 -0.46 -11.43 -3.69
N LEU A 39 0.22 -10.36 -3.29
CA LEU A 39 1.69 -10.33 -3.21
C LEU A 39 2.25 -11.04 -1.98
N TYR A 40 1.50 -11.05 -0.88
CA TYR A 40 1.96 -11.55 0.41
C TYR A 40 1.10 -12.68 0.99
N GLU A 41 0.06 -13.11 0.27
CA GLU A 41 -0.87 -14.18 0.66
C GLU A 41 -1.52 -13.90 2.04
N ILE A 42 -1.93 -12.65 2.26
CA ILE A 42 -2.61 -12.19 3.49
C ILE A 42 -4.07 -11.90 3.14
N PRO A 43 -5.08 -12.39 3.89
CA PRO A 43 -6.48 -12.00 3.68
C PRO A 43 -6.64 -10.48 3.68
N SER A 44 -7.42 -9.92 2.75
CA SER A 44 -7.60 -8.47 2.61
C SER A 44 -8.09 -7.79 3.90
N GLU A 45 -8.92 -8.47 4.68
CA GLU A 45 -9.41 -8.05 6.00
C GLU A 45 -8.30 -7.91 7.06
N HIS A 46 -7.16 -8.56 6.85
CA HIS A 46 -5.97 -8.48 7.71
C HIS A 46 -4.84 -7.66 7.07
N VAL A 47 -5.10 -7.02 5.93
CA VAL A 47 -4.13 -6.12 5.31
C VAL A 47 -4.18 -4.77 6.00
N ALA A 48 -3.02 -4.33 6.47
CA ALA A 48 -2.73 -2.96 6.84
C ALA A 48 -1.37 -2.58 6.27
N VAL A 49 -1.17 -1.32 5.95
CA VAL A 49 0.11 -0.79 5.48
C VAL A 49 0.53 0.33 6.42
N SER A 50 1.80 0.34 6.82
CA SER A 50 2.38 1.47 7.55
C SER A 50 3.38 2.22 6.68
N TYR A 51 3.48 3.52 6.90
CA TYR A 51 4.48 4.38 6.28
C TYR A 51 5.02 5.38 7.32
N ILE A 52 6.21 5.90 7.05
CA ILE A 52 6.78 7.00 7.81
C ILE A 52 6.40 8.29 7.10
N ASP A 53 5.74 9.20 7.81
CA ASP A 53 5.32 10.49 7.27
C ASP A 53 6.47 11.53 7.29
N ASN A 54 6.15 12.79 6.98
CA ASN A 54 7.13 13.88 6.95
C ASN A 54 7.60 14.32 8.35
N GLU A 55 6.86 13.97 9.40
CA GLU A 55 7.20 14.25 10.80
C GLU A 55 8.05 13.13 11.40
N GLY A 56 8.17 12.00 10.69
CA GLY A 56 8.94 10.84 11.11
C GLY A 56 8.12 9.82 11.89
N ASP A 57 6.80 9.99 11.95
CA ASP A 57 5.90 9.12 12.68
C ASP A 57 5.44 7.95 11.80
N GLU A 58 5.29 6.79 12.43
CA GLU A 58 4.74 5.60 11.79
C GLU A 58 3.22 5.68 11.80
N VAL A 59 2.65 5.93 10.63
CA VAL A 59 1.20 5.96 10.42
C VAL A 59 0.76 4.64 9.81
N THR A 60 -0.22 3.99 10.44
CA THR A 60 -0.84 2.77 9.92
C THR A 60 -2.16 3.11 9.23
N MET A 61 -2.36 2.55 8.04
CA MET A 61 -3.58 2.70 7.26
C MET A 61 -4.18 1.33 6.95
N ASN A 62 -5.48 1.20 7.19
CA ASN A 62 -6.28 0.05 6.82
C ASN A 62 -7.66 0.41 6.24
N THR A 63 -7.90 1.69 5.93
CA THR A 63 -9.16 2.18 5.36
C THR A 63 -8.97 3.10 4.15
N GLU A 64 -10.07 3.32 3.41
CA GLU A 64 -10.10 4.30 2.30
C GLU A 64 -9.82 5.72 2.78
N THR A 65 -10.41 6.15 3.91
CA THR A 65 -10.23 7.50 4.42
C THR A 65 -8.76 7.79 4.73
N GLU A 66 -8.07 6.86 5.40
CA GLU A 66 -6.65 7.04 5.73
C GLU A 66 -5.78 7.05 4.47
N LEU A 67 -6.11 6.25 3.44
CA LEU A 67 -5.41 6.30 2.16
C LEU A 67 -5.63 7.64 1.44
N GLN A 68 -6.82 8.24 1.55
CA GLN A 68 -7.09 9.57 1.03
C GLN A 68 -6.30 10.64 1.76
N ASP A 69 -6.17 10.52 3.09
CA ASP A 69 -5.37 11.44 3.92
C ASP A 69 -3.87 11.36 3.62
N PHE A 70 -3.39 10.22 3.12
CA PHE A 70 -2.00 10.04 2.67
C PHE A 70 -1.66 10.79 1.35
N TYR A 71 -2.64 11.02 0.47
CA TYR A 71 -2.41 11.65 -0.84
C TYR A 71 -2.27 13.17 -0.76
#